data_AF-A0A380FLY4-F1
#
_entry.id   AF-A0A380FLY4-F1
#
_cell.length_a   1.000
_cell.length_b   1.000
_cell.length_c   1.000
_cell.angle_alpha   90.00
_cell.angle_beta   90.00
_cell.angle_gamma   90.00
#
_symmetry.space_group_name_H-M   'P 1'
#
loop_
_entity.id
_entity.type
_entity.pdbx_description
1 polymer ?
#
loop_
_entity_poly.entity_id
_entity_poly.type
_entity_poly.pdbx_seq_one_letter_code
_entity_poly.pdbx_strand_id
1 'polypeptide(L)'
;MNAFPIVAYSFTSKDNDLKSTTKKLEQQLLPKLQTIDGVQNAQLNGQTTREVTIKFKQSALEKSGLTADSAQQYIKSATSETPLGLFQFDDKEKSIVIDGQFNSVDGLKNLEIPLSAASATSGNGDDQSNASASGQDAMTGTSATNTSQSTKIPSVKLADIASVFYW
;
A
#
# COMPACT_ATOMS: atom_id res chain seq x y z
N MET A 1 8.23 -22.80 -27.39
CA MET A 1 6.92 -22.53 -27.98
C MET A 1 6.91 -21.07 -28.42
N ASN A 2 7.01 -20.81 -29.74
CA ASN A 2 7.00 -19.45 -30.28
C ASN A 2 5.61 -19.16 -30.87
N ALA A 3 4.93 -18.13 -30.37
CA ALA A 3 3.68 -17.65 -30.94
C ALA A 3 3.99 -16.51 -31.92
N PHE A 4 3.42 -16.59 -33.14
CA PHE A 4 3.57 -15.55 -34.15
C PHE A 4 2.29 -14.70 -34.21
N PRO A 5 2.38 -13.35 -34.22
CA PRO A 5 1.21 -12.50 -34.39
C PRO A 5 0.55 -12.76 -35.75
N ILE A 6 -0.75 -13.08 -35.73
CA ILE A 6 -1.56 -13.25 -36.95
C ILE A 6 -2.19 -11.94 -37.43
N VAL A 7 -2.38 -10.99 -36.52
CA VAL A 7 -2.94 -9.66 -36.81
C VAL A 7 -2.29 -8.62 -35.88
N ALA A 8 -2.00 -7.44 -36.42
CA ALA A 8 -1.53 -6.28 -35.65
C ALA A 8 -2.40 -5.06 -35.98
N TYR A 9 -2.92 -4.40 -34.94
CA TYR A 9 -3.71 -3.18 -35.06
C TYR A 9 -2.95 -2.00 -34.46
N SER A 10 -3.09 -0.82 -35.07
CA SER A 10 -2.59 0.44 -34.53
C SER A 10 -3.76 1.37 -34.28
N PHE A 11 -3.81 1.94 -33.08
CA PHE A 11 -4.88 2.85 -32.65
C PHE A 11 -4.30 4.24 -32.44
N THR A 12 -5.03 5.25 -32.89
CA THR A 12 -4.71 6.67 -32.66
C THR A 12 -5.96 7.40 -32.20
N SER A 13 -5.78 8.47 -31.43
CA SER A 13 -6.86 9.31 -30.92
C SER A 13 -6.67 10.75 -31.40
N LYS A 14 -7.76 11.39 -31.83
CA LYS A 14 -7.75 12.76 -32.36
C LYS A 14 -7.24 13.77 -31.34
N ASP A 15 -7.54 13.54 -30.07
CA ASP A 15 -7.23 14.47 -28.98
C ASP A 15 -5.85 14.18 -28.34
N ASN A 16 -5.07 13.27 -28.93
CA ASN A 16 -3.80 12.79 -28.38
C ASN A 16 -3.90 12.24 -26.94
N ASP A 17 -5.10 11.89 -26.47
CA ASP A 17 -5.32 11.31 -25.15
C ASP A 17 -5.05 9.81 -25.18
N LEU A 18 -3.75 9.48 -25.12
CA LEU A 18 -3.27 8.11 -25.05
C LEU A 18 -3.83 7.38 -23.83
N LYS A 19 -3.97 8.06 -22.68
CA LYS A 19 -4.43 7.46 -21.42
C LYS A 19 -5.84 6.91 -21.53
N SER A 20 -6.80 7.73 -21.97
CA SER A 20 -8.20 7.26 -22.08
C SER A 20 -8.36 6.23 -23.19
N THR A 21 -7.56 6.34 -24.26
CA THR A 21 -7.55 5.38 -25.36
C THR A 21 -7.06 4.02 -24.91
N THR A 22 -5.87 3.94 -24.28
CA THR A 22 -5.33 2.71 -23.70
C THR A 22 -6.33 2.08 -22.72
N LYS A 23 -6.89 2.87 -21.80
CA LYS A 23 -7.87 2.37 -20.83
C LYS A 23 -9.11 1.74 -21.50
N LYS A 24 -9.64 2.37 -22.55
CA LYS A 24 -10.77 1.81 -23.31
C LYS A 24 -10.39 0.50 -24.01
N LEU A 25 -9.20 0.43 -24.61
CA LEU A 25 -8.72 -0.77 -25.28
C LEU A 25 -8.54 -1.92 -24.28
N GLU A 26 -7.90 -1.67 -23.14
CA GLU A 26 -7.70 -2.66 -22.07
C GLU A 26 -9.01 -3.17 -21.46
N GLN A 27 -9.95 -2.26 -21.18
CA GLN A 27 -11.17 -2.60 -20.45
C GLN A 27 -12.29 -3.14 -21.35
N GLN A 28 -12.31 -2.78 -22.63
CA GLN A 28 -13.41 -3.11 -23.53
C GLN A 28 -13.02 -3.98 -24.71
N LEU A 29 -11.87 -3.73 -25.35
CA LEU A 29 -11.50 -4.42 -26.59
C LEU A 29 -10.70 -5.69 -26.31
N LEU A 30 -9.67 -5.60 -25.47
CA LEU A 30 -8.77 -6.71 -25.16
C LEU A 30 -9.52 -7.94 -24.63
N PRO A 31 -10.47 -7.81 -23.67
CA PRO A 31 -11.22 -8.95 -23.17
C PRO A 31 -12.10 -9.58 -24.25
N LYS A 32 -12.69 -8.75 -25.14
CA LYS A 32 -13.50 -9.26 -26.25
C LYS A 32 -12.68 -10.04 -27.27
N LEU A 33 -11.47 -9.59 -27.58
CA LEU A 33 -10.57 -10.30 -28.50
C LEU A 33 -10.12 -11.65 -27.92
N GLN A 34 -9.88 -11.72 -26.61
CA GLN A 34 -9.53 -12.95 -25.91
C GLN A 34 -10.67 -13.97 -25.82
N THR A 35 -11.93 -13.56 -26.02
CA THR A 35 -13.09 -14.47 -26.05
C THR A 35 -13.36 -15.11 -27.40
N ILE A 36 -12.65 -14.68 -28.46
CA ILE A 36 -12.83 -15.23 -29.80
C ILE A 36 -12.20 -16.63 -29.86
N ASP A 37 -12.96 -17.61 -30.36
CA ASP A 37 -12.45 -18.97 -30.52
C ASP A 37 -11.21 -19.01 -31.42
N GLY A 38 -10.19 -19.75 -30.98
CA GLY A 38 -8.87 -19.81 -31.61
C GLY A 38 -7.89 -18.69 -31.24
N VAL A 39 -8.30 -17.65 -30.49
CA VAL A 39 -7.38 -16.63 -29.98
C VAL A 39 -6.76 -17.07 -28.67
N GLN A 40 -5.50 -17.53 -28.73
CA GLN A 40 -4.74 -17.91 -27.53
C GLN A 40 -4.28 -16.70 -26.70
N ASN A 41 -3.98 -15.57 -27.33
CA ASN A 41 -3.48 -14.38 -26.66
C ASN A 41 -3.77 -13.10 -27.47
N ALA A 42 -4.10 -12.02 -26.77
CA ALA A 42 -4.14 -10.67 -27.31
C ALA A 42 -3.34 -9.77 -26.36
N GLN A 43 -2.46 -8.95 -26.92
CA GLN A 43 -1.58 -8.05 -26.17
C GLN A 43 -1.77 -6.62 -26.64
N LEU A 44 -1.77 -5.69 -25.69
CA LEU A 44 -1.72 -4.25 -25.95
C LEU A 44 -0.32 -3.74 -25.62
N ASN A 45 0.27 -2.99 -26.54
CA ASN A 45 1.60 -2.41 -26.41
C ASN A 45 1.52 -0.88 -26.54
N GLY A 46 2.48 -0.16 -25.94
CA GLY A 46 2.54 1.32 -26.02
C GLY A 46 1.71 2.05 -24.97
N GLN A 47 1.31 1.36 -23.90
CA GLN A 47 0.69 1.96 -22.72
C GLN A 47 1.69 2.79 -21.91
N THR A 48 1.26 3.95 -21.42
CA THR A 48 2.03 4.75 -20.45
C THR A 48 1.69 4.29 -19.05
N THR A 49 2.66 3.68 -18.36
CA THR A 49 2.58 3.47 -16.91
C THR A 49 2.91 4.78 -16.21
N ARG A 50 2.16 5.09 -15.14
CA ARG A 50 2.44 6.27 -14.33
C ARG A 50 3.03 5.81 -13.03
N GLU A 51 4.19 6.35 -12.71
CA GLU A 51 4.95 5.91 -11.55
C GLU A 51 5.21 7.08 -10.62
N VAL A 52 5.14 6.79 -9.33
CA VAL A 52 5.55 7.71 -8.29
C VAL A 52 6.87 7.23 -7.73
N THR A 53 7.90 8.06 -7.84
CA THR A 53 9.23 7.77 -7.31
C THR A 53 9.45 8.57 -6.04
N ILE A 54 9.70 7.88 -4.94
CA ILE A 54 10.04 8.48 -3.65
C ILE A 54 11.55 8.42 -3.48
N LYS A 55 12.20 9.57 -3.30
CA LYS A 55 13.63 9.67 -2.98
C LYS A 55 13.81 10.21 -1.57
N PHE A 56 14.26 9.37 -0.65
CA PHE A 56 14.49 9.78 0.73
C PHE A 56 15.66 10.77 0.86
N LYS A 57 15.50 11.72 1.77
CA LYS A 57 16.52 12.69 2.16
C LYS A 57 17.19 12.16 3.43
N GLN A 58 18.38 11.60 3.30
CA GLN A 58 19.09 10.93 4.40
C GLN A 58 19.19 11.80 5.67
N SER A 59 19.57 13.06 5.52
CA SER A 59 19.69 13.99 6.66
C SER A 59 18.37 14.33 7.36
N ALA A 60 17.23 14.24 6.65
CA ALA A 60 15.91 14.47 7.24
C ALA A 60 15.39 13.22 7.97
N LEU A 61 15.70 12.03 7.44
CA LEU A 61 15.44 10.75 8.09
C LEU A 61 16.18 10.67 9.43
N GLU A 62 17.49 10.96 9.44
CA GLU A 62 18.33 10.95 10.65
C GLU A 62 17.81 11.90 11.74
N LYS A 63 17.42 13.13 11.36
CA LYS A 63 16.82 14.09 12.30
C LYS A 63 15.50 13.60 12.90
N SER A 64 14.78 12.76 12.18
CA SER A 64 13.51 12.17 12.62
C SER A 64 13.72 10.83 13.35
N GLY A 65 14.95 10.32 13.43
CA GLY A 65 15.26 8.99 13.97
C GLY A 65 14.78 7.83 13.10
N LEU A 66 14.42 8.08 11.84
CA LEU A 66 13.93 7.07 10.90
C LEU A 66 15.07 6.54 10.02
N THR A 67 14.90 5.32 9.53
CA THR A 67 15.73 4.72 8.47
C THR A 67 14.95 4.71 7.16
N ALA A 68 15.66 4.61 6.03
CA ALA A 68 14.98 4.47 4.73
C ALA A 68 14.12 3.19 4.69
N ASP A 69 14.60 2.10 5.29
CA ASP A 69 13.88 0.82 5.34
C ASP A 69 12.61 0.88 6.19
N SER A 70 12.67 1.50 7.38
CA SER A 70 11.49 1.66 8.24
C SER A 70 10.45 2.57 7.59
N ALA A 71 10.87 3.68 6.98
CA ALA A 71 9.96 4.55 6.23
C ALA A 71 9.36 3.83 5.02
N GLN A 72 10.16 3.08 4.26
CA GLN A 72 9.66 2.30 3.13
C GLN A 72 8.65 1.23 3.55
N GLN A 73 8.95 0.48 4.62
CA GLN A 73 8.07 -0.57 5.12
C GLN A 73 6.75 0.01 5.62
N TYR A 74 6.81 1.15 6.31
CA TYR A 74 5.62 1.85 6.74
C TYR A 74 4.78 2.34 5.55
N ILE A 75 5.40 2.95 4.53
CA ILE A 75 4.68 3.39 3.33
C ILE A 75 3.99 2.21 2.65
N LYS A 76 4.70 1.08 2.46
CA LYS A 76 4.11 -0.14 1.86
C LYS A 76 2.89 -0.61 2.65
N SER A 77 3.02 -0.68 3.98
CA SER A 77 1.92 -1.08 4.86
C SER A 77 0.75 -0.12 4.78
N ALA A 78 1.02 1.20 4.78
CA ALA A 78 -0.01 2.23 4.73
C ALA A 78 -0.74 2.28 3.38
N THR A 79 -0.06 1.91 2.28
CA THR A 79 -0.63 1.87 0.93
C THR A 79 -1.35 0.57 0.60
N SER A 80 -1.31 -0.43 1.49
CA SER A 80 -1.89 -1.75 1.25
C SER A 80 -3.34 -1.82 1.73
N GLU A 81 -4.15 -2.61 1.05
CA GLU A 81 -5.50 -2.94 1.51
C GLU A 81 -5.44 -4.05 2.57
N THR A 82 -6.18 -3.88 3.67
CA THR A 82 -6.23 -4.87 4.75
C THR A 82 -7.67 -5.32 4.99
N PRO A 83 -8.01 -6.60 4.71
CA PRO A 83 -9.33 -7.13 5.01
C PRO A 83 -9.49 -7.36 6.52
N LEU A 84 -10.62 -6.92 7.08
CA LEU A 84 -10.97 -7.13 8.49
C LEU A 84 -11.95 -8.31 8.69
N GLY A 85 -12.43 -8.90 7.60
CA GLY A 85 -13.33 -10.06 7.61
C GLY A 85 -14.79 -9.69 7.43
N LEU A 86 -15.67 -10.64 7.76
CA LEU A 86 -17.11 -10.49 7.69
C LEU A 86 -17.66 -10.00 9.02
N PHE A 87 -18.50 -8.97 8.96
CA PHE A 87 -19.24 -8.43 10.11
C PHE A 87 -20.73 -8.47 9.80
N GLN A 88 -21.52 -8.83 10.81
CA GLN A 88 -22.97 -8.82 10.72
C GLN A 88 -23.48 -7.38 10.86
N PHE A 89 -24.16 -6.88 9.83
CA PHE A 89 -24.93 -5.63 9.88
C PHE A 89 -26.39 -5.97 9.64
N ASP A 90 -27.22 -5.82 10.68
CA ASP A 90 -28.60 -6.31 10.71
C ASP A 90 -28.67 -7.82 10.37
N ASP A 91 -29.50 -8.21 9.41
CA ASP A 91 -29.64 -9.60 8.96
C ASP A 91 -28.69 -9.95 7.79
N LYS A 92 -27.65 -9.14 7.52
CA LYS A 92 -26.70 -9.37 6.41
C LYS A 92 -25.24 -9.36 6.86
N GLU A 93 -24.47 -10.33 6.40
CA GLU A 93 -23.00 -10.30 6.52
C GLU A 93 -22.39 -9.35 5.48
N LYS A 94 -21.45 -8.51 5.91
CA LYS A 94 -20.69 -7.59 5.06
C LYS A 94 -19.20 -7.78 5.26
N SER A 95 -18.46 -7.77 4.16
CA SER A 95 -16.99 -7.70 4.22
C SER A 95 -16.56 -6.27 4.51
N ILE A 96 -15.71 -6.10 5.51
CA ILE A 96 -15.08 -4.82 5.85
C ILE A 96 -13.61 -4.88 5.46
N VAL A 97 -13.18 -3.89 4.68
CA VAL A 97 -11.80 -3.76 4.18
C VAL A 97 -11.35 -2.32 4.41
N ILE A 98 -10.12 -2.15 4.89
CA ILE A 98 -9.47 -0.85 4.95
C ILE A 98 -8.76 -0.62 3.61
N ASP A 99 -9.13 0.45 2.91
CA ASP A 99 -8.46 0.89 1.68
C ASP A 99 -7.33 1.87 2.01
N GLY A 100 -6.10 1.46 1.73
CA GLY A 100 -4.89 2.27 1.91
C GLY A 100 -4.46 3.05 0.66
N GLN A 101 -5.19 2.96 -0.46
CA GLN A 101 -4.76 3.57 -1.71
C GLN A 101 -4.88 5.10 -1.69
N PHE A 102 -3.92 5.77 -2.32
CA PHE A 102 -3.90 7.23 -2.46
C PHE A 102 -4.43 7.65 -3.82
N ASN A 103 -5.45 8.52 -3.82
CA ASN A 103 -6.04 9.06 -5.04
C ASN A 103 -5.26 10.25 -5.65
N SER A 104 -4.24 10.76 -4.96
CA SER A 104 -3.41 11.87 -5.44
C SER A 104 -1.99 11.83 -4.88
N VAL A 105 -1.06 12.41 -5.64
CA VAL A 105 0.34 12.59 -5.22
C VAL A 105 0.43 13.45 -3.96
N ASP A 106 -0.42 14.46 -3.83
CA ASP A 106 -0.44 15.33 -2.66
C ASP A 106 -0.99 14.62 -1.41
N GLY A 107 -1.92 13.67 -1.58
CA GLY A 107 -2.31 12.76 -0.51
C GLY A 107 -1.13 11.95 0.01
N LEU A 108 -0.35 11.36 -0.90
CA LEU A 108 0.83 10.58 -0.53
C LEU A 108 1.91 11.44 0.16
N LYS A 109 2.17 12.66 -0.34
CA LYS A 109 3.11 13.61 0.30
C LYS A 109 2.71 13.97 1.74
N ASN A 110 1.41 14.01 2.02
CA ASN A 110 0.86 14.31 3.34
C ASN A 110 0.77 13.08 4.26
N LEU A 111 1.17 11.89 3.81
CA LEU A 111 1.25 10.71 4.66
C LEU A 111 2.14 11.01 5.88
N GLU A 112 1.57 10.83 7.06
CA GLU A 112 2.27 10.96 8.33
C GLU A 112 2.89 9.62 8.73
N ILE A 113 4.20 9.62 8.92
CA ILE A 113 4.96 8.45 9.33
C ILE A 113 5.23 8.59 10.82
N PRO A 114 4.69 7.70 11.67
CA PRO A 114 4.91 7.77 13.10
C PRO A 114 6.36 7.45 13.42
N LEU A 115 6.98 8.20 14.34
CA LEU A 115 8.37 7.99 14.73
C LEU A 115 8.58 6.62 15.41
N SER A 116 7.50 6.00 15.93
CA SER A 116 7.53 4.62 16.42
C SER A 116 7.82 3.59 15.32
N ALA A 117 7.65 3.93 14.04
CA ALA A 117 8.05 3.07 12.93
C ALA A 117 9.57 2.81 12.91
N ALA A 118 10.38 3.68 13.53
CA ALA A 118 11.81 3.45 13.70
C ALA A 118 12.13 2.16 14.46
N SER A 119 11.27 1.79 15.43
CA SER A 119 11.43 0.58 16.24
C SER A 119 10.89 -0.69 15.55
N ALA A 120 10.11 -0.56 14.48
CA ALA A 120 9.52 -1.69 13.78
C ALA A 120 10.56 -2.57 13.05
N THR A 121 11.80 -2.10 12.91
CA THR A 121 12.92 -2.91 12.40
C THR A 121 13.49 -3.90 13.45
N SER A 122 13.04 -3.83 14.70
CA SER A 122 13.40 -4.78 15.77
C SER A 122 12.18 -5.55 16.26
N GLY A 123 11.68 -6.48 15.44
CA GLY A 123 10.50 -7.26 15.81
C GLY A 123 10.16 -8.43 14.88
N ASN A 124 11.15 -9.01 14.20
CA ASN A 124 11.02 -10.32 13.58
C ASN A 124 11.96 -11.29 14.32
N GLY A 125 11.56 -11.63 15.54
CA GLY A 125 12.12 -12.73 16.31
C GLY A 125 10.97 -13.55 16.84
N ASP A 126 10.85 -14.76 16.34
CA ASP A 126 9.93 -15.79 16.81
C ASP A 126 9.98 -15.91 18.34
N ASP A 127 8.84 -15.78 19.02
CA ASP A 127 8.63 -16.53 20.26
C ASP A 127 7.13 -16.71 20.54
N GLN A 128 6.57 -17.75 19.94
CA GLN A 128 5.31 -18.35 20.34
C GLN A 128 5.59 -19.80 20.74
N SER A 129 5.92 -20.04 22.01
CA SER A 129 5.47 -21.25 22.72
C SER A 129 5.69 -21.17 24.24
N ASN A 130 4.70 -20.58 24.91
CA ASN A 130 4.02 -21.09 26.11
C ASN A 130 4.69 -22.28 26.83
N ALA A 131 5.36 -22.00 27.95
CA ALA A 131 5.69 -22.99 28.98
C ALA A 131 4.92 -22.65 30.27
N SER A 132 3.96 -23.52 30.59
CA SER A 132 3.19 -23.54 31.82
C SER A 132 3.98 -24.25 32.92
N ALA A 133 4.25 -23.58 34.06
CA ALA A 133 4.46 -24.22 35.37
C ALA A 133 4.52 -23.20 36.53
N SER A 134 3.45 -23.20 37.33
CA SER A 134 3.35 -23.00 38.80
C SER A 134 4.49 -22.32 39.58
N GLY A 135 4.14 -21.24 40.30
CA GLY A 135 4.97 -20.69 41.39
C GLY A 135 4.43 -19.38 41.97
N GLN A 136 3.60 -19.52 42.99
CA GLN A 136 3.12 -18.56 44.00
C GLN A 136 4.11 -17.46 44.47
N ASP A 137 3.70 -16.18 44.50
CA ASP A 137 3.53 -15.39 45.74
C ASP A 137 3.10 -13.92 45.50
N ALA A 138 2.48 -13.35 46.53
CA ALA A 138 1.83 -12.05 46.60
C ALA A 138 2.75 -10.82 46.39
N MET A 139 2.20 -9.72 45.82
CA MET A 139 2.07 -8.42 46.53
C MET A 139 1.46 -7.30 45.65
N THR A 140 0.76 -6.41 46.34
CA THR A 140 0.58 -4.97 46.08
C THR A 140 -0.21 -4.52 44.84
N GLY A 141 -1.39 -3.97 45.15
CA GLY A 141 -2.09 -3.05 44.27
C GLY A 141 -1.25 -1.83 43.95
N THR A 142 -1.27 -1.45 42.68
CA THR A 142 -1.15 -0.06 42.27
C THR A 142 -2.06 0.09 41.07
N SER A 143 -3.22 0.68 41.33
CA SER A 143 -4.10 1.23 40.31
C SER A 143 -3.34 2.39 39.66
N ALA A 144 -2.71 2.11 38.52
CA ALA A 144 -2.21 3.15 37.65
C ALA A 144 -3.40 3.71 36.85
N THR A 145 -3.83 4.87 37.29
CA THR A 145 -4.78 5.78 36.66
C THR A 145 -4.53 5.87 35.15
N ASN A 146 -5.46 5.32 34.38
CA ASN A 146 -5.45 5.37 32.92
C ASN A 146 -5.88 6.78 32.49
N THR A 147 -4.94 7.74 32.56
CA THR A 147 -5.17 9.10 32.07
C THR A 147 -5.16 9.05 30.55
N SER A 148 -6.36 9.05 29.97
CA SER A 148 -6.60 9.25 28.55
C SER A 148 -6.20 10.68 28.17
N GLN A 149 -4.91 10.90 27.94
CA GLN A 149 -4.45 12.01 27.13
C GLN A 149 -4.27 11.49 25.72
N SER A 150 -4.93 12.16 24.77
CA SER A 150 -4.71 11.99 23.33
C SER A 150 -3.29 12.44 23.01
N THR A 151 -2.29 11.62 23.34
CA THR A 151 -0.90 11.83 22.96
C THR A 151 -0.90 11.72 21.45
N LYS A 152 -0.81 12.86 20.74
CA LYS A 152 -0.49 12.84 19.31
C LYS A 152 0.75 11.97 19.18
N ILE A 153 0.60 10.82 18.53
CA ILE A 153 1.74 9.95 18.22
C ILE A 153 2.69 10.83 17.42
N PRO A 154 3.93 11.05 17.89
CA PRO A 154 4.85 11.92 17.17
C PRO A 154 5.05 11.34 15.78
N SER A 155 4.84 12.17 14.76
CA SER A 155 4.87 11.78 13.35
C SER A 155 5.58 12.85 12.50
N VAL A 156 6.05 12.44 11.32
CA VAL A 156 6.65 13.33 10.32
C VAL A 156 6.02 13.09 8.96
N LYS A 157 5.82 14.13 8.16
CA LYS A 157 5.24 13.98 6.82
C LYS A 157 6.24 13.39 5.84
N LEU A 158 5.75 12.60 4.89
CA LEU A 158 6.57 12.06 3.81
C LEU A 158 7.27 13.17 3.00
N ALA A 159 6.60 14.30 2.77
CA ALA A 159 7.18 15.45 2.06
C ALA A 159 8.42 16.05 2.76
N ASP A 160 8.49 15.95 4.09
CA ASP A 160 9.60 16.52 4.86
C ASP A 160 10.84 15.63 4.76
N ILE A 161 10.64 14.30 4.78
CA ILE A 161 11.74 13.31 4.75
C ILE A 161 12.07 12.78 3.35
N ALA A 162 11.25 13.04 2.33
CA ALA A 162 11.47 12.54 0.97
C ALA A 162 11.04 13.56 -0.10
N SER A 163 11.54 13.36 -1.32
CA SER A 163 11.08 14.04 -2.52
C SER A 163 10.24 13.08 -3.35
N VAL A 164 9.03 13.51 -3.74
CA VAL A 164 8.07 12.68 -4.48
C VAL A 164 7.98 13.19 -5.92
N PHE A 165 8.39 12.35 -6.86
CA PHE A 165 8.36 12.62 -8.30
C PHE A 165 7.26 11.80 -8.97
N TYR A 166 6.68 12.33 -10.05
CA TYR A 166 5.63 11.67 -10.82
C TYR A 166 5.92 11.86 -12.30
N TRP A 167 5.77 10.79 -13.07
CA TRP A 167 5.94 10.76 -14.53
C TRP A 167 4.82 9.89 -15.15
#